data_AF-A0A523QFE2-F1
#
_entry.id   AF-A0A523QFE2-F1
#
_cell.length_a   1.000
_cell.length_b   1.000
_cell.length_c   1.000
_cell.angle_alpha   90.00
_cell.angle_beta   90.00
_cell.angle_gamma   90.00
#
_symmetry.space_group_name_H-M   'P 1'
#
loop_
_entity.id
_entity.type
_entity.pdbx_description
1 polymer ?
#
loop_
_entity_poly.entity_id
_entity_poly.type
_entity_poly.pdbx_seq_one_letter_code
_entity_poly.pdbx_strand_id
1 'polypeptide(L)' 'MPDCPICNKPLEPPMVKCSSCSAELHRACAKRTMGKSYCKDCYKQAKKQARFERMAQREALGGGKPGKIW' A
#
# COMPACT_ATOMS: atom_id res chain seq x y z
N MET A 1 -12.25 -8.78 -22.58
CA MET A 1 -11.89 -8.88 -21.15
C MET A 1 -10.96 -7.73 -20.84
N PRO A 2 -11.01 -7.10 -19.66
CA PRO A 2 -10.04 -6.07 -19.33
C PRO A 2 -8.63 -6.69 -19.31
N ASP A 3 -7.65 -5.97 -19.84
CA ASP A 3 -6.24 -6.35 -19.79
C ASP A 3 -5.60 -5.83 -18.50
N CYS A 4 -4.64 -6.58 -17.95
CA CYS A 4 -3.93 -6.12 -16.77
C CYS A 4 -3.01 -4.95 -17.13
N PRO A 5 -3.13 -3.78 -16.48
CA PRO A 5 -2.34 -2.58 -16.82
C PRO A 5 -0.84 -2.70 -16.48
N ILE A 6 -0.42 -3.82 -15.90
CA ILE A 6 0.98 -4.09 -15.52
C ILE A 6 1.68 -4.99 -16.53
N CYS A 7 0.99 -6.04 -16.99
CA CYS A 7 1.58 -7.07 -17.84
C CYS A 7 0.94 -7.14 -19.23
N ASN A 8 -0.10 -6.35 -19.51
CA ASN A 8 -0.87 -6.33 -20.76
C ASN A 8 -1.37 -7.72 -21.18
N LYS A 9 -1.58 -8.61 -20.20
CA LYS A 9 -2.20 -9.92 -20.40
C LYS A 9 -3.66 -9.86 -19.99
N PRO A 10 -4.52 -10.67 -20.60
CA PRO A 10 -5.93 -10.76 -20.21
C PRO A 10 -6.06 -11.06 -18.71
N LEU A 11 -7.00 -10.39 -18.05
CA LEU A 11 -7.30 -10.63 -16.64
C LEU A 11 -7.96 -12.00 -16.46
N GLU A 12 -7.27 -12.88 -15.74
CA GLU A 12 -7.78 -14.19 -15.34
C GLU A 12 -8.02 -14.22 -13.83
N PRO A 13 -9.10 -14.86 -13.34
CA PRO A 13 -9.31 -15.09 -11.92
C PRO A 13 -8.18 -15.98 -11.34
N PRO A 14 -7.69 -15.70 -10.12
CA PRO A 14 -8.10 -14.67 -9.18
C PRO A 14 -7.44 -13.30 -9.43
N MET A 15 -8.28 -12.30 -9.65
CA MET A 15 -7.89 -10.89 -9.78
C MET A 15 -8.12 -10.12 -8.48
N VAL A 16 -7.35 -9.05 -8.27
CA VAL A 16 -7.47 -8.17 -7.11
C VAL A 16 -7.68 -6.74 -7.56
N LYS A 17 -8.38 -5.95 -6.74
CA LYS A 17 -8.65 -4.54 -7.01
C LYS A 17 -7.68 -3.64 -6.28
N CYS A 18 -7.17 -2.63 -6.97
CA CYS A 18 -6.41 -1.56 -6.33
C CYS A 18 -7.30 -0.80 -5.35
N SER A 19 -6.91 -0.68 -4.10
CA SER A 19 -7.68 0.05 -3.08
C SER A 19 -7.72 1.57 -3.31
N SER A 20 -6.92 2.11 -4.24
CA SER A 20 -6.86 3.55 -4.52
C SER A 20 -7.56 3.95 -5.82
N CYS A 21 -7.37 3.19 -6.90
CA CYS A 21 -7.94 3.51 -8.21
C CYS A 21 -8.91 2.45 -8.74
N SER A 22 -9.28 1.46 -7.91
CA SER A 22 -10.18 0.35 -8.22
C SER A 22 -9.84 -0.50 -9.45
N ALA A 23 -8.69 -0.27 -10.10
CA ALA A 23 -8.21 -1.06 -11.22
C ALA A 23 -8.09 -2.54 -10.87
N GLU A 24 -8.46 -3.40 -11.81
CA GLU A 24 -8.32 -4.85 -11.73
C GLU A 24 -6.94 -5.27 -12.23
N LEU A 25 -6.26 -6.10 -11.45
CA LEU A 25 -4.93 -6.61 -11.77
C LEU A 25 -4.77 -8.03 -11.23
N HIS A 26 -3.87 -8.79 -11.83
CA HIS A 26 -3.53 -10.11 -11.31
C HIS A 26 -2.96 -9.99 -9.90
N ARG A 27 -3.25 -10.99 -9.06
CA ARG A 27 -2.72 -11.06 -7.68
C ARG A 27 -1.18 -11.00 -7.62
N ALA A 28 -0.51 -11.49 -8.66
CA ALA A 28 0.95 -11.44 -8.82
C ALA A 28 1.45 -10.05 -9.26
N CYS A 29 0.66 -9.32 -10.05
CA CYS A 29 0.97 -7.97 -10.48
C CYS A 29 0.68 -6.90 -9.41
N ALA A 30 -0.15 -7.25 -8.43
CA ALA A 30 -0.48 -6.38 -7.31
C ALA A 30 0.65 -6.27 -6.30
N LYS A 31 0.90 -5.05 -5.82
CA LYS A 31 1.77 -4.80 -4.67
C LYS A 31 0.90 -4.61 -3.43
N ARG A 32 1.31 -5.20 -2.30
CA ARG A 32 0.60 -5.04 -1.03
C ARG A 32 1.40 -4.17 -0.07
N THR A 33 0.72 -3.26 0.61
CA THR A 33 1.27 -2.50 1.73
C THR A 33 0.17 -2.24 2.76
N MET A 34 0.51 -2.29 4.04
CA MET A 34 -0.44 -2.05 5.15
C MET A 34 -1.76 -2.85 5.01
N GLY A 35 -1.70 -4.11 4.53
CA GLY A 35 -2.87 -4.99 4.34
C GLY A 35 -3.73 -4.72 3.10
N LYS A 36 -3.43 -3.70 2.30
CA LYS A 36 -4.21 -3.33 1.09
C LYS A 36 -3.45 -3.62 -0.20
N SER A 37 -4.20 -3.84 -1.29
CA SER A 37 -3.66 -4.17 -2.62
C SER A 37 -3.61 -2.92 -3.51
N TYR A 38 -2.50 -2.72 -4.22
CA TYR A 38 -2.30 -1.55 -5.07
C TYR A 38 -1.70 -1.92 -6.42
N CYS A 39 -2.04 -1.14 -7.46
CA CYS A 39 -1.31 -1.14 -8.72
C CYS A 39 0.08 -0.50 -8.55
N LYS A 40 0.96 -0.64 -9.55
CA LYS A 40 2.35 -0.15 -9.49
C LYS A 40 2.44 1.36 -9.21
N ASP A 41 1.55 2.16 -9.78
CA ASP A 41 1.56 3.63 -9.59
C ASP A 41 0.97 4.03 -8.24
N CYS A 42 -0.19 3.49 -7.86
CA CYS A 42 -0.77 3.74 -6.54
C CYS A 42 0.14 3.21 -5.41
N TYR A 43 0.91 2.14 -5.64
CA TYR A 43 1.87 1.64 -4.66
C TYR A 43 2.98 2.66 -4.35
N LYS A 44 3.43 3.45 -5.32
CA LYS A 44 4.42 4.53 -5.06
C LYS A 44 3.84 5.57 -4.10
N GLN A 45 2.59 5.97 -4.31
CA GLN A 45 1.89 6.91 -3.43
C GLN A 45 1.63 6.30 -2.05
N ALA A 46 1.11 5.07 -2.01
CA ALA A 46 0.84 4.34 -0.78
C ALA A 46 2.13 4.10 0.04
N LYS A 47 3.28 3.88 -0.60
CA LYS A 47 4.57 3.77 0.08
C LYS A 47 5.00 5.12 0.71
N LYS A 48 4.74 6.24 0.01
CA LYS A 48 4.98 7.58 0.56
C LYS A 48 4.07 7.84 1.75
N GLN A 49 2.76 7.55 1.62
CA GLN A 49 1.80 7.65 2.72
C GLN A 49 2.18 6.75 3.89
N ALA A 50 2.53 5.48 3.67
CA ALA A 50 2.97 4.57 4.74
C ALA A 50 4.23 5.07 5.46
N ARG A 51 5.13 5.78 4.77
CA ARG A 51 6.29 6.43 5.41
C ARG A 51 5.86 7.62 6.27
N PHE A 52 4.95 8.47 5.78
CA PHE A 52 4.37 9.56 6.55
C PHE A 52 3.58 9.03 7.75
N GLU A 53 2.77 7.99 7.58
CA GLU A 53 1.99 7.38 8.64
C GLU A 53 2.90 6.74 9.70
N ARG A 54 4.02 6.10 9.31
CA ARG A 54 5.05 5.65 10.27
C ARG A 54 5.75 6.80 10.99
N MET A 55 6.00 7.92 10.32
CA MET A 55 6.59 9.11 10.96
C MET A 55 5.58 9.75 11.92
N ALA A 56 4.33 9.93 11.50
CA ALA A 56 3.23 10.42 12.34
C ALA A 56 2.96 9.48 13.52
N GLN A 57 3.03 8.15 13.32
CA GLN A 57 2.90 7.18 14.39
C GLN A 57 4.10 7.23 15.35
N ARG A 58 5.31 7.52 14.86
CA ARG A 58 6.49 7.77 15.72
C ARG A 58 6.36 9.08 16.51
N GLU A 59 5.79 10.12 15.92
CA GLU A 59 5.51 11.38 16.63
C GLU A 59 4.38 11.22 17.65
N ALA A 60 3.32 10.48 17.29
CA ALA A 60 2.18 10.20 18.16
C ALA A 60 2.51 9.23 19.31
N LEU A 61 3.43 8.28 19.11
CA LEU A 61 3.95 7.41 20.18
C LEU A 61 4.92 8.14 21.12
N GLY A 62 5.26 9.40 20.82
CA GLY A 62 5.99 10.28 21.70
C GLY A 62 7.47 9.91 21.86
N GLY A 63 8.31 10.94 21.88
CA GLY A 63 9.59 10.88 22.57
C GLY A 63 9.39 10.72 24.08
N GLY A 64 8.82 9.60 24.51
CA GLY A 64 8.78 9.19 25.90
C GLY A 64 10.18 8.79 26.33
N LYS A 65 11.02 9.76 26.70
CA LYS A 65 12.12 9.48 27.63
C LYS A 65 11.47 8.86 28.87
N PRO A 66 11.84 7.63 29.30
CA PRO A 66 11.39 7.14 30.59
C PRO A 66 11.92 8.12 31.64
N GLY A 67 10.97 8.71 32.37
CA GLY A 67 11.26 9.66 33.44
C GLY A 67 12.24 9.06 34.44
N LYS A 68 13.32 9.79 34.72
CA LYS A 68 13.94 9.72 36.04
C LYS A 68 13.15 10.68 36.93
N ILE A 69 12.16 10.14 37.61
CA ILE A 69 11.59 10.74 38.81
C ILE A 69 12.68 10.55 39.89
N TRP A 70 13.27 11.65 40.34
CA TRP A 70 14.13 11.71 41.53
C TRP A 70 13.29 12.26 42.68
#